data_AF-A0A7W2TD73-F1
#
_entry.id   AF-A0A7W2TD73-F1
#
_cell.length_a   1.000
_cell.length_b   1.000
_cell.length_c   1.000
_cell.angle_alpha   90.00
_cell.angle_beta   90.00
_cell.angle_gamma   90.00
#
_symmetry.space_group_name_H-M   'P 1'
#
loop_
_entity.id
_entity.type
_entity.pdbx_description
1 polymer ?
#
loop_
_entity_poly.entity_id
_entity_poly.type
_entity_poly.pdbx_seq_one_letter_code
_entity_poly.pdbx_strand_id
1 'polypeptide(L)'
;MINWIVSELNEQGESWYFPSFEIQEYLLPIINVGVERIDEYGSTEYSIEDCRRLKYVIVFALETLAITQKSEIRYETIHDDLVPLNKQEIIDTLESLLDASKLSVKLQSELIFMGD
;
A
#
# COMPACT_ATOMS: atom_id res chain seq x y z
N MET A 1 11.77 0.09 -9.44
CA MET A 1 11.08 1.25 -8.83
C MET A 1 9.62 0.99 -9.11
N ILE A 2 8.88 0.51 -8.11
CA ILE A 2 7.61 -0.20 -8.34
C ILE A 2 6.52 0.79 -8.79
N ASN A 3 5.96 0.57 -9.98
CA ASN A 3 5.03 1.46 -10.67
C ASN A 3 3.66 0.76 -10.83
N TRP A 4 2.57 1.39 -10.40
CA TRP A 4 1.27 0.73 -10.24
C TRP A 4 0.24 1.33 -11.20
N ILE A 5 -0.59 0.47 -11.83
CA ILE A 5 -1.55 0.86 -12.86
C ILE A 5 -2.94 0.30 -12.48
N VAL A 6 -3.96 1.16 -12.44
CA VAL A 6 -5.36 0.73 -12.40
C VAL A 6 -5.73 0.19 -13.78
N SER A 7 -6.20 -1.05 -13.87
CA SER A 7 -6.29 -1.80 -15.13
C SER A 7 -7.16 -1.17 -16.24
N GLU A 8 -8.04 -0.23 -15.90
CA GLU A 8 -8.86 0.52 -16.87
C GLU A 8 -8.30 1.89 -17.26
N LEU A 9 -7.26 2.39 -16.58
CA LEU A 9 -6.59 3.65 -16.90
C LEU A 9 -5.36 3.38 -17.76
N ASN A 10 -5.60 3.13 -19.05
CA ASN A 10 -4.60 3.49 -20.06
C ASN A 10 -4.37 5.00 -19.93
N GLU A 11 -3.14 5.39 -19.57
CA GLU A 11 -2.63 6.77 -19.44
C GLU A 11 -2.74 7.42 -18.04
N GLN A 12 -1.62 7.37 -17.32
CA GLN A 12 -1.08 8.45 -16.46
C GLN A 12 -1.91 8.96 -15.24
N GLY A 13 -2.90 8.23 -14.76
CA GLY A 13 -3.71 8.65 -13.60
C GLY A 13 -3.44 7.85 -12.33
N GLU A 14 -2.67 8.43 -11.40
CA GLU A 14 -2.56 8.04 -9.98
C GLU A 14 -1.94 6.66 -9.69
N SER A 15 -0.65 6.52 -10.02
CA SER A 15 0.19 5.41 -9.54
C SER A 15 0.51 5.60 -8.05
N TRP A 16 0.06 4.68 -7.20
CA TRP A 16 0.58 4.50 -5.84
C TRP A 16 2.05 4.04 -5.89
N TYR A 17 2.84 4.09 -4.80
CA TYR A 17 4.12 3.35 -4.68
C TYR A 17 4.66 3.33 -3.25
N PHE A 18 5.53 2.35 -2.96
CA PHE A 18 6.36 2.38 -1.76
C PHE A 18 7.59 3.25 -2.00
N PRO A 19 7.86 4.27 -1.15
CA PRO A 19 9.01 5.16 -1.32
C PRO A 19 10.35 4.48 -1.03
N SER A 20 10.36 3.39 -0.25
CA SER A 20 11.55 2.61 0.05
C SER A 20 11.20 1.13 0.32
N PHE A 21 12.20 0.26 0.27
CA PHE A 21 12.05 -1.16 0.57
C PHE A 21 11.66 -1.39 2.04
N GLU A 22 12.19 -0.60 2.96
CA GLU A 22 11.91 -0.71 4.39
C GLU A 22 10.48 -0.29 4.71
N ILE A 23 9.95 0.72 4.01
CA ILE A 23 8.53 1.11 4.12
C ILE A 23 7.62 0.02 3.53
N GLN A 24 8.04 -0.63 2.44
CA GLN A 24 7.35 -1.81 1.91
C GLN A 24 7.32 -2.94 2.95
N GLU A 25 8.46 -3.33 3.52
CA GLU A 25 8.52 -4.37 4.55
C GLU A 25 7.65 -4.04 5.76
N TYR A 26 7.68 -2.79 6.22
CA TYR A 26 6.87 -2.34 7.35
C TYR A 26 5.36 -2.40 7.06
N LEU A 27 4.94 -1.99 5.87
CA LEU A 27 3.52 -1.86 5.52
C LEU A 27 2.89 -3.17 5.04
N LEU A 28 3.62 -4.04 4.34
CA LEU A 28 3.08 -5.26 3.75
C LEU A 28 2.31 -6.13 4.77
N PRO A 29 2.83 -6.43 5.98
CA PRO A 29 2.08 -7.20 6.98
C PRO A 29 0.80 -6.51 7.47
N ILE A 30 0.74 -5.18 7.40
CA ILE A 30 -0.41 -4.39 7.84
C ILE A 30 -1.49 -4.41 6.77
N ILE A 31 -1.11 -4.22 5.50
CA ILE A 31 -2.06 -4.07 4.37
C ILE A 31 -2.38 -5.40 3.67
N ASN A 32 -1.80 -6.52 4.10
CA ASN A 32 -2.06 -7.84 3.55
C ASN A 32 -3.50 -8.29 3.90
N VAL A 33 -4.43 -8.02 2.99
CA VAL A 33 -5.84 -8.37 3.12
C VAL A 33 -6.31 -9.24 1.97
N GLY A 34 -7.17 -10.20 2.27
CA GLY A 34 -7.83 -11.02 1.27
C GLY A 34 -7.04 -12.26 0.88
N VAL A 35 -7.37 -12.79 -0.30
CA VAL A 35 -6.65 -13.90 -0.94
C VAL A 35 -5.96 -13.29 -2.15
N GLU A 36 -4.75 -12.80 -1.94
CA GLU A 36 -3.92 -12.28 -3.01
C GLU A 36 -3.76 -13.33 -4.12
N ARG A 37 -4.03 -12.93 -5.37
CA ARG A 37 -3.63 -13.72 -6.54
C ARG A 37 -2.35 -13.12 -7.07
N ILE A 38 -1.28 -13.89 -6.98
CA ILE A 38 -0.03 -13.61 -7.68
C ILE A 38 -0.12 -14.31 -9.03
N ASP A 39 -0.12 -13.54 -10.12
CA ASP A 39 -0.12 -14.10 -11.47
C ASP A 39 1.27 -14.63 -11.88
N GLU A 40 1.36 -15.21 -13.08
CA GLU A 40 2.62 -15.77 -13.60
C GLU A 40 3.73 -14.72 -13.86
N TYR A 41 3.39 -13.43 -13.81
CA TYR A 41 4.28 -12.30 -14.00
C TYR A 41 4.64 -11.60 -12.67
N GLY A 42 4.13 -12.08 -11.54
CA GLY A 42 4.41 -11.51 -10.22
C GLY A 42 3.50 -10.32 -9.85
N SER A 43 2.40 -10.12 -10.57
CA SER A 43 1.41 -9.10 -10.24
C SER A 43 0.50 -9.62 -9.13
N THR A 44 0.32 -8.83 -8.08
CA THR A 44 -0.66 -9.08 -7.02
C THR A 44 -1.99 -8.41 -7.36
N GLU A 45 -3.06 -9.19 -7.55
CA GLU A 45 -4.40 -8.65 -7.85
C GLU A 45 -5.26 -8.59 -6.59
N TYR A 46 -5.90 -7.44 -6.35
CA TYR A 46 -6.87 -7.25 -5.28
C TYR A 46 -8.26 -7.06 -5.89
N SER A 47 -9.18 -7.93 -5.48
CA SER A 47 -10.58 -7.83 -5.88
C SER A 47 -11.25 -6.58 -5.31
N ILE A 48 -12.44 -6.24 -5.82
CA ILE A 48 -13.27 -5.16 -5.25
C ILE A 48 -13.57 -5.41 -3.76
N GLU A 49 -13.75 -6.67 -3.36
CA GLU A 49 -13.99 -7.01 -1.95
C GLU A 49 -12.74 -6.76 -1.10
N ASP A 50 -11.57 -7.10 -1.62
CA ASP A 50 -10.30 -6.84 -0.95
C ASP A 50 -10.03 -5.34 -0.85
N CYS A 51 -10.32 -4.55 -1.89
CA CYS A 51 -10.25 -3.09 -1.82
C CYS A 51 -11.16 -2.49 -0.73
N ARG A 52 -12.35 -3.08 -0.52
CA ARG A 52 -13.25 -2.67 0.59
C ARG A 52 -12.66 -3.01 1.95
N ARG A 53 -12.02 -4.17 2.10
CA ARG A 53 -11.33 -4.57 3.35
C ARG A 53 -10.12 -3.67 3.60
N LEU A 54 -9.32 -3.46 2.56
CA LEU A 54 -8.09 -2.66 2.56
C LEU A 54 -8.37 -1.24 3.06
N LYS A 55 -9.46 -0.62 2.62
CA LYS A 55 -9.91 0.68 3.11
C LYS A 55 -10.00 0.75 4.65
N TYR A 56 -10.61 -0.24 5.30
CA TYR A 56 -10.78 -0.22 6.76
C TYR A 56 -9.45 -0.43 7.48
N VAL A 57 -8.59 -1.30 6.95
CA VAL A 57 -7.25 -1.55 7.47
C VAL A 57 -6.38 -0.30 7.38
N ILE A 58 -6.40 0.40 6.26
CA ILE A 58 -5.65 1.65 6.08
C ILE A 58 -6.14 2.74 7.03
N VAL A 59 -7.45 2.92 7.17
CA VAL A 59 -8.01 3.91 8.11
C VAL A 59 -7.54 3.61 9.54
N PHE A 60 -7.58 2.34 9.96
CA PHE A 60 -7.09 1.94 11.28
C PHE A 60 -5.58 2.22 11.46
N ALA A 61 -4.76 1.95 10.44
CA ALA A 61 -3.34 2.26 10.46
C ALA A 61 -3.09 3.77 10.59
N LEU A 62 -3.80 4.59 9.80
CA LEU A 62 -3.70 6.05 9.85
C LEU A 62 -4.10 6.61 11.23
N GLU A 63 -5.18 6.12 11.84
CA GLU A 63 -5.60 6.52 13.18
C GLU A 63 -4.54 6.15 14.25
N THR A 64 -3.91 4.99 14.10
CA THR A 64 -2.83 4.53 14.98
C THR A 64 -1.56 5.39 14.83
N LEU A 65 -1.24 5.82 13.62
CA LEU A 65 -0.12 6.73 13.38
C LEU A 65 -0.42 8.15 13.89
N ALA A 66 -1.67 8.60 13.84
CA ALA A 66 -2.08 9.92 14.32
C ALA A 66 -1.91 10.07 15.85
N ILE A 67 -2.15 9.01 16.63
CA ILE A 67 -1.92 9.02 18.08
C ILE A 67 -0.42 8.92 18.45
N THR A 68 0.42 8.53 17.50
CA THR A 68 1.86 8.38 17.71
C THR A 68 2.55 9.75 17.62
N GLN A 69 3.10 10.24 18.74
CA GLN A 69 3.77 11.55 18.79
C GLN A 69 5.12 11.58 18.10
N LYS A 70 5.78 10.44 17.91
CA LYS A 70 7.09 10.35 17.27
C LYS A 70 6.97 10.72 15.78
N SER A 71 7.98 11.39 15.25
CA SER A 71 8.14 11.64 13.81
C SER A 71 8.76 10.45 13.07
N GLU A 72 9.41 9.55 13.80
CA GLU A 72 10.05 8.35 13.28
C GLU A 72 9.54 7.09 13.96
N ILE A 73 9.45 6.01 13.19
CA ILE A 73 9.19 4.66 13.67
C ILE A 73 10.48 3.87 13.55
N ARG A 74 10.90 3.20 14.63
CA ARG A 74 12.06 2.30 14.57
C ARG A 74 11.56 0.92 14.16
N TYR A 75 12.07 0.43 13.05
CA TYR A 75 11.66 -0.84 12.47
C TYR A 75 12.87 -1.72 12.23
N GLU A 76 12.72 -3.02 12.52
CA GLU A 76 13.77 -4.01 12.29
C GLU A 76 13.56 -4.61 10.91
N THR A 77 14.48 -4.35 9.98
CA THR A 77 14.34 -4.83 8.59
C THR A 77 15.06 -6.16 8.41
N ILE A 78 14.79 -6.86 7.31
CA ILE A 78 15.49 -8.11 6.99
C ILE A 78 16.97 -7.88 6.67
N HIS A 79 17.34 -6.70 6.17
CA HIS A 79 18.69 -6.41 5.66
C HIS A 79 19.54 -5.56 6.62
N ASP A 80 18.91 -4.56 7.22
CA ASP A 80 19.53 -3.58 8.09
C ASP A 80 18.85 -3.64 9.47
N ASP A 81 19.60 -4.01 10.50
CA ASP A 81 19.12 -4.25 11.87
C ASP A 81 17.97 -3.30 12.28
N LEU A 82 18.25 -2.07 12.75
CA LEU A 82 17.21 -1.14 13.23
C LEU A 82 17.27 0.19 12.47
N VAL A 83 16.30 0.44 11.60
CA VAL A 83 16.23 1.66 10.79
C VAL A 83 15.16 2.63 11.29
N PRO A 84 15.38 3.96 11.16
CA PRO A 84 14.31 4.95 11.30
C PRO A 84 13.48 5.05 10.02
N LEU A 85 12.18 4.87 10.12
CA LEU A 85 11.21 5.15 9.07
C LEU A 85 10.52 6.49 9.34
N ASN A 86 10.40 7.33 8.31
CA ASN A 86 9.70 8.60 8.40
C ASN A 86 8.18 8.36 8.50
N LYS A 87 7.55 8.83 9.58
CA LYS A 87 6.11 8.66 9.78
C LYS A 87 5.28 9.33 8.68
N GLN A 88 5.71 10.49 8.18
CA GLN A 88 4.98 11.20 7.14
C GLN A 88 5.00 10.42 5.82
N GLU A 89 6.14 9.83 5.45
CA GLU A 89 6.21 8.99 4.24
C GLU A 89 5.26 7.79 4.35
N ILE A 90 5.17 7.15 5.51
CA ILE A 90 4.22 6.06 5.77
C ILE A 90 2.77 6.55 5.61
N ILE A 91 2.44 7.72 6.17
CA ILE A 91 1.11 8.33 6.05
C ILE A 91 0.78 8.61 4.59
N ASP A 92 1.67 9.31 3.86
CA ASP A 92 1.47 9.67 2.46
C ASP A 92 1.30 8.43 1.57
N THR A 93 2.07 7.37 1.85
CA THR A 93 1.90 6.06 1.21
C THR A 93 0.52 5.47 1.50
N LEU A 94 0.08 5.44 2.76
CA LEU A 94 -1.24 4.91 3.12
C LEU A 94 -2.39 5.73 2.53
N GLU A 95 -2.30 7.05 2.51
CA GLU A 95 -3.31 7.94 1.91
C GLU A 95 -3.43 7.71 0.40
N SER A 96 -2.29 7.60 -0.29
CA SER A 96 -2.26 7.31 -1.72
C SER A 96 -2.85 5.92 -2.03
N LEU A 97 -2.58 4.90 -1.19
CA LEU A 97 -3.16 3.57 -1.34
C LEU A 97 -4.67 3.58 -1.11
N LEU A 98 -5.12 4.37 -0.14
CA LEU A 98 -6.53 4.53 0.20
C LEU A 98 -7.29 5.16 -0.97
N ASP A 99 -6.71 6.14 -1.65
CA ASP A 99 -7.34 6.79 -2.80
C ASP A 99 -7.39 5.85 -4.00
N ALA A 100 -6.33 5.10 -4.29
CA ALA A 100 -6.34 4.04 -5.30
C ALA A 100 -7.41 2.97 -5.01
N SER A 101 -7.52 2.51 -3.76
CA SER A 101 -8.54 1.54 -3.34
C SER A 101 -9.97 2.07 -3.50
N LYS A 102 -10.22 3.34 -3.15
CA LYS A 102 -11.52 3.99 -3.37
C LYS A 102 -11.85 4.11 -4.85
N LEU A 103 -10.85 4.43 -5.68
CA LEU A 103 -11.00 4.56 -7.13
C LEU A 103 -11.38 3.22 -7.75
N SER A 104 -10.67 2.13 -7.43
CA SER A 104 -11.01 0.77 -7.89
C SER A 104 -12.43 0.38 -7.51
N VAL A 105 -12.86 0.63 -6.27
CA VAL A 105 -14.25 0.37 -5.84
C VAL A 105 -15.25 1.23 -6.62
N LYS A 106 -14.93 2.50 -6.88
CA LYS A 106 -15.81 3.41 -7.63
C LYS A 106 -15.97 2.98 -9.08
N LEU A 107 -14.88 2.54 -9.72
CA LEU A 107 -14.85 2.10 -11.11
C LEU A 107 -15.33 0.66 -11.30
N GLN A 108 -15.54 -0.09 -10.20
CA GLN A 108 -15.84 -1.53 -10.26
C GLN A 108 -14.74 -2.32 -11.00
N SER A 109 -13.50 -1.90 -10.79
CA SER A 109 -12.30 -2.53 -11.37
C SER A 109 -11.38 -3.05 -10.26
N GLU A 110 -10.52 -4.00 -10.61
CA GLU A 110 -9.51 -4.57 -9.73
C GLU A 110 -8.36 -3.58 -9.49
N LEU A 111 -7.70 -3.72 -8.36
CA LEU A 111 -6.45 -3.00 -8.08
C LEU A 111 -5.30 -3.97 -8.32
N ILE A 112 -4.48 -3.67 -9.33
CA ILE A 112 -3.37 -4.54 -9.74
C ILE A 112 -2.07 -3.96 -9.22
N PHE A 113 -1.31 -4.83 -8.56
CA PHE A 113 -0.04 -4.52 -7.96
C PHE A 113 1.10 -5.21 -8.73
N MET A 114 1.77 -4.53 -9.66
CA MET A 114 2.98 -5.06 -10.32
C MET A 114 4.24 -4.75 -9.53
N GLY A 115 4.96 -5.77 -9.05
CA GLY A 115 6.34 -5.65 -8.58
C GLY A 115 7.32 -5.59 -9.77
N ASP A 116 8.39 -4.79 -9.66
CA ASP A 116 9.57 -4.93 -10.54
C ASP A 116 10.44 -6.11 -10.07
#